data_AF-A0A842TWT1-F1
#
_entry.id   AF-A0A842TWT1-F1
#
_cell.length_a   1.000
_cell.length_b   1.000
_cell.length_c   1.000
_cell.angle_alpha   90.00
_cell.angle_beta   90.00
_cell.angle_gamma   90.00
#
_symmetry.space_group_name_H-M   'P 1'
#
loop_
_entity.id
_entity.type
_entity.pdbx_description
1 polymer ?
#
loop_
_entity_poly.entity_id
_entity_poly.type
_entity_poly.pdbx_seq_one_letter_code
_entity_poly.pdbx_strand_id
1 'polypeptide(L)'
;MSSLKEVKDLNDHELNDMMGNLLQLLIDTKKGKIYHVPAGLNHEQAAAVHLGFSISEVNKLDQKNIGHLVSTHIEIKEREVDAVVFGNSSLENGHNIKHTTKQKAISQKLIEDLIKRSKKLGEVRVVEDLKKHEFFVR
;
A
#
# COMPACT_ATOMS: atom_id res chain seq x y z
N MET A 1 17.12 12.97 -3.38
CA MET A 1 15.88 12.48 -2.76
C MET A 1 15.64 11.08 -3.29
N SER A 2 15.62 10.07 -2.42
CA SER A 2 15.34 8.69 -2.83
C SER A 2 13.88 8.59 -3.29
N SER A 3 13.63 8.20 -4.53
CA SER A 3 12.28 7.95 -5.04
C SER A 3 11.74 6.63 -4.51
N LEU A 4 10.44 6.54 -4.20
CA LEU A 4 9.81 5.26 -3.90
C LEU A 4 9.92 4.31 -5.10
N LYS A 5 10.05 3.02 -4.82
CA LYS A 5 10.12 1.97 -5.84
C LYS A 5 8.71 1.52 -6.23
N GLU A 6 8.41 1.52 -7.52
CA GLU A 6 7.14 1.02 -8.06
C GLU A 6 7.10 -0.52 -8.00
N VAL A 7 6.00 -1.07 -7.51
CA VAL A 7 5.74 -2.51 -7.39
C VAL A 7 4.90 -2.97 -8.57
N LYS A 8 5.42 -3.94 -9.33
CA LYS A 8 4.77 -4.50 -10.53
C LYS A 8 4.20 -5.90 -10.30
N ASP A 9 4.78 -6.63 -9.35
CA ASP A 9 4.51 -8.00 -8.93
C ASP A 9 5.18 -8.23 -7.57
N LEU A 10 4.75 -9.28 -6.85
CA LEU A 10 5.28 -9.69 -5.55
C LEU A 10 6.44 -10.69 -5.75
N ASN A 11 7.57 -10.21 -6.24
CA ASN A 11 8.78 -11.03 -6.44
C ASN A 11 9.63 -11.15 -5.16
N ASP A 12 10.74 -11.89 -5.26
CA ASP A 12 11.69 -12.11 -4.16
C ASP A 12 12.18 -10.82 -3.48
N HIS A 13 12.30 -9.69 -4.19
CA HIS A 13 12.68 -8.44 -3.52
C HIS A 13 11.59 -7.96 -2.57
N GLU A 14 10.34 -7.93 -3.01
CA GLU A 14 9.22 -7.50 -2.17
C GLU A 14 9.01 -8.45 -0.98
N LEU A 15 9.23 -9.75 -1.19
CA LEU A 15 9.16 -10.75 -0.13
C LEU A 15 10.28 -10.61 0.91
N ASN A 16 11.46 -10.14 0.50
CA ASN A 16 12.59 -9.92 1.40
C ASN A 16 12.49 -8.58 2.17
N ASP A 17 11.84 -7.57 1.61
CA ASP A 17 11.63 -6.26 2.27
C ASP A 17 10.41 -6.25 3.21
N MET A 18 9.85 -7.41 3.54
CA MET A 18 8.73 -7.54 4.46
C MET A 18 9.13 -7.20 5.92
N MET A 19 8.31 -6.39 6.58
CA MET A 19 8.46 -6.11 8.02
C MET A 19 7.56 -7.04 8.81
N GLY A 20 8.13 -8.09 9.42
CA GLY A 20 7.37 -9.00 10.29
C GLY A 20 6.20 -9.70 9.57
N ASN A 21 6.44 -10.16 8.33
CA ASN A 21 5.45 -10.77 7.43
C ASN A 21 4.38 -9.83 6.87
N LEU A 22 4.57 -8.51 6.97
CA LEU A 22 3.75 -7.51 6.30
C LEU A 22 4.56 -6.76 5.24
N LEU A 23 4.05 -6.77 4.02
CA LEU A 23 4.51 -5.88 2.95
C LEU A 23 3.69 -4.59 3.02
N GLN A 24 4.37 -3.46 3.26
CA GLN A 24 3.75 -2.14 3.30
C GLN A 24 3.78 -1.50 1.91
N LEU A 25 2.61 -1.04 1.46
CA LEU A 25 2.41 -0.49 0.14
C LEU A 25 1.67 0.85 0.20
N LEU A 26 2.10 1.78 -0.63
CA LEU A 26 1.42 3.04 -0.88
C LEU A 26 0.79 2.99 -2.27
N ILE A 27 -0.54 3.11 -2.35
CA ILE A 27 -1.27 3.08 -3.61
C ILE A 27 -1.65 4.50 -4.03
N ASP A 28 -1.19 4.91 -5.21
CA ASP A 28 -1.62 6.15 -5.84
C ASP A 28 -2.80 5.86 -6.78
N THR A 29 -4.02 6.09 -6.28
CA THR A 29 -5.26 5.85 -7.04
C THR A 29 -5.46 6.82 -8.22
N LYS A 30 -4.74 7.95 -8.24
CA LYS A 30 -4.79 8.92 -9.33
C LYS A 30 -3.88 8.48 -10.48
N LYS A 31 -2.70 7.95 -10.18
CA LYS A 31 -1.75 7.42 -11.17
C LYS A 31 -1.98 5.95 -11.52
N GLY A 32 -2.77 5.24 -10.71
CA GLY A 32 -3.00 3.81 -10.85
C GLY A 32 -1.75 2.98 -10.58
N LYS A 33 -0.93 3.40 -9.61
CA LYS A 33 0.38 2.80 -9.32
C LYS A 33 0.51 2.38 -7.87
N ILE A 34 1.32 1.36 -7.64
CA ILE A 34 1.61 0.80 -6.31
C ILE A 34 3.09 1.01 -6.04
N TYR A 35 3.42 1.47 -4.84
CA TYR A 35 4.80 1.71 -4.43
C TYR A 35 5.10 0.96 -3.15
N HIS A 36 6.32 0.47 -3.05
CA HIS A 36 6.86 -0.12 -1.84
C HIS A 36 7.08 0.99 -0.80
N VAL A 37 6.71 0.76 0.45
CA VAL A 37 7.04 1.63 1.59
C VAL A 37 8.29 1.06 2.27
N PRO A 38 9.46 1.68 2.10
CA PRO A 38 10.72 1.15 2.63
C PRO A 38 10.69 0.99 4.15
N ALA A 39 11.39 -0.05 4.64
CA ALA A 39 11.64 -0.22 6.06
C ALA A 39 12.22 1.06 6.69
N GLY A 40 11.62 1.51 7.79
CA GLY A 40 12.00 2.73 8.50
C GLY A 40 11.24 3.99 8.09
N LEU A 41 10.41 3.94 7.03
CA LEU A 41 9.42 4.97 6.74
C LEU A 41 8.03 4.52 7.17
N ASN A 42 7.23 5.46 7.67
CA ASN A 42 5.79 5.27 7.77
C ASN A 42 5.08 5.74 6.48
N HIS A 43 3.77 5.50 6.38
CA HIS A 43 2.98 5.88 5.20
C HIS A 43 2.98 7.39 4.93
N GLU A 44 2.97 8.24 5.96
CA GLU A 44 3.01 9.70 5.79
C GLU A 44 4.35 10.17 5.23
N GLN A 45 5.45 9.62 5.74
CA GLN A 45 6.80 9.91 5.26
C GLN A 45 7.00 9.41 3.82
N ALA A 46 6.50 8.21 3.51
CA ALA A 46 6.52 7.69 2.14
C ALA A 46 5.68 8.58 1.19
N ALA A 47 4.51 9.03 1.62
CA ALA A 47 3.69 9.96 0.85
C ALA A 47 4.38 11.31 0.63
N ALA A 48 5.05 11.87 1.65
CA ALA A 48 5.84 13.09 1.51
C ALA A 48 6.93 12.92 0.44
N VAL A 49 7.69 11.83 0.50
CA VAL A 49 8.72 11.50 -0.49
C VAL A 49 8.11 11.34 -1.90
N HIS A 50 6.99 10.63 -2.04
CA HIS A 50 6.28 10.44 -3.31
C HIS A 50 5.81 11.76 -3.94
N LEU A 51 5.37 12.69 -3.10
CA LEU A 51 4.88 14.01 -3.51
C LEU A 51 6.02 15.03 -3.70
N GLY A 52 7.28 14.65 -3.43
CA GLY A 52 8.44 15.52 -3.59
C GLY A 52 8.69 16.46 -2.41
N PHE A 53 8.08 16.19 -1.25
CA PHE A 53 8.40 16.84 0.01
C PHE A 53 9.52 16.11 0.74
N SER A 54 10.22 16.80 1.64
CA SER A 54 11.11 16.14 2.59
C SER A 54 10.33 15.37 3.65
N ILE A 55 10.96 14.37 4.26
CA ILE A 55 10.36 13.57 5.35
C ILE A 55 10.00 14.45 6.56
N SER A 56 10.71 15.56 6.78
CA SER A 56 10.39 16.54 7.83
C SER A 56 9.17 17.43 7.52
N GLU A 57 8.67 17.40 6.29
CA GLU A 57 7.55 18.23 5.82
C GLU A 57 6.22 17.45 5.76
N VAL A 58 6.13 16.30 6.43
CA VAL A 58 4.89 15.50 6.52
C VAL A 58 3.68 16.30 7.04
N ASN A 59 3.92 17.31 7.86
CA ASN A 59 2.87 18.22 8.36
C ASN A 59 2.27 19.14 7.27
N LYS A 60 2.91 19.26 6.09
CA LYS A 60 2.39 20.01 4.94
C LYS A 60 1.47 19.18 4.05
N LEU A 61 1.30 17.90 4.35
CA LEU A 61 0.35 17.05 3.65
C LEU A 61 -1.08 17.52 3.96
N ASP A 62 -1.89 17.70 2.92
CA ASP A 62 -3.28 18.15 3.03
C ASP A 62 -4.19 17.30 2.13
N GLN A 63 -5.51 17.49 2.23
CA GLN A 63 -6.47 16.69 1.46
C GLN A 63 -6.27 16.73 -0.04
N LYS A 64 -5.85 17.87 -0.59
CA LYS A 64 -5.60 18.02 -2.01
C LYS A 64 -4.42 17.15 -2.45
N ASN A 65 -3.41 17.04 -1.59
CA ASN A 65 -2.17 16.31 -1.85
C ASN A 65 -2.27 14.80 -1.55
N ILE A 66 -2.98 14.38 -0.49
CA ILE A 66 -2.95 12.97 -0.06
C ILE A 66 -4.26 12.21 -0.27
N GLY A 67 -5.36 12.89 -0.63
CA GLY A 67 -6.68 12.26 -0.72
C GLY A 67 -6.73 10.97 -1.56
N HIS A 68 -5.84 10.86 -2.55
CA HIS A 68 -5.74 9.77 -3.52
C HIS A 68 -4.66 8.72 -3.20
N LEU A 69 -3.85 8.95 -2.17
CA LEU A 69 -2.84 8.01 -1.69
C LEU A 69 -3.47 7.15 -0.60
N VAL A 70 -3.39 5.83 -0.74
CA VAL A 70 -4.05 4.86 0.15
C VAL A 70 -2.97 3.96 0.75
N SER A 71 -2.89 3.88 2.07
CA SER A 71 -2.05 2.90 2.75
C SER A 71 -2.61 1.49 2.55
N THR A 72 -1.75 0.51 2.34
CA THR A 72 -2.16 -0.88 2.14
C THR A 72 -1.10 -1.81 2.71
N HIS A 73 -1.55 -2.88 3.35
CA HIS A 73 -0.70 -3.92 3.89
C HIS A 73 -1.10 -5.25 3.28
N ILE A 74 -0.12 -6.04 2.89
CA ILE A 74 -0.32 -7.42 2.45
C ILE A 74 0.40 -8.34 3.44
N GLU A 75 -0.34 -9.25 4.04
CA GLU A 75 0.22 -10.31 4.87
C GLU A 75 0.62 -11.49 3.98
N ILE A 76 1.89 -11.86 4.01
CA ILE A 76 2.43 -12.99 3.24
C ILE A 76 3.13 -13.96 4.20
N LYS A 77 2.70 -15.22 4.20
CA LYS A 77 3.29 -16.30 5.00
C LYS A 77 3.73 -17.40 4.05
N GLU A 78 5.00 -17.81 4.09
CA GLU A 78 5.52 -18.90 3.24
C GLU A 78 5.16 -18.73 1.74
N ARG A 79 5.30 -17.50 1.24
CA ARG A 79 4.90 -17.07 -0.13
C ARG A 79 3.41 -17.23 -0.43
N GLU A 80 2.56 -17.29 0.57
CA GLU A 80 1.10 -17.30 0.45
C GLU A 80 0.53 -15.97 0.94
N VAL A 81 -0.25 -15.31 0.08
CA VAL A 81 -1.01 -14.11 0.45
C VAL A 81 -2.19 -14.52 1.32
N ASP A 82 -2.12 -14.16 2.60
CA ASP A 82 -3.07 -14.55 3.65
C ASP A 82 -4.15 -13.47 3.84
N ALA A 83 -3.74 -12.20 3.87
CA ALA A 83 -4.64 -11.08 4.05
C ALA A 83 -4.20 -9.83 3.27
N VAL A 84 -5.17 -9.01 2.90
CA VAL A 84 -4.95 -7.66 2.34
C VAL A 84 -5.77 -6.67 3.15
N VAL A 85 -5.10 -5.66 3.67
CA VAL A 85 -5.68 -4.61 4.51
C VAL A 85 -5.51 -3.27 3.82
N PHE A 86 -6.61 -2.55 3.63
CA PHE A 86 -6.61 -1.20 3.07
C PHE A 86 -6.85 -0.18 4.16
N GLY A 87 -6.17 0.97 4.06
CA GLY A 87 -6.41 2.09 4.94
C GLY A 87 -7.81 2.69 4.76
N ASN A 88 -8.40 3.13 5.86
CA ASN A 88 -9.68 3.82 5.95
C ASN A 88 -9.58 5.31 5.64
N SER A 89 -8.42 5.92 5.91
CA SER A 89 -8.10 7.29 5.56
C SER A 89 -6.79 7.35 4.80
N SER A 90 -6.55 8.46 4.11
CA SER A 90 -5.40 8.62 3.20
C SER A 90 -4.08 8.09 3.73
N LEU A 91 -3.77 8.35 5.00
CA LEU A 91 -2.52 7.90 5.61
C LEU A 91 -2.72 7.47 7.08
N GLU A 92 -3.97 7.22 7.48
CA GLU A 92 -4.40 6.59 8.74
C GLU A 92 -4.07 7.25 10.09
N ASN A 93 -4.23 8.59 10.17
CA ASN A 93 -4.88 9.35 11.26
C ASN A 93 -4.34 10.79 11.43
N GLY A 94 -3.38 11.25 10.61
CA GLY A 94 -2.85 12.63 10.73
C GLY A 94 -3.83 13.75 10.32
N HIS A 95 -4.79 13.47 9.44
CA HIS A 95 -5.59 14.52 8.77
C HIS A 95 -7.11 14.29 8.73
N ASN A 96 -7.64 13.21 9.33
CA ASN A 96 -9.08 12.88 9.34
C ASN A 96 -9.77 12.80 7.95
N ILE A 97 -9.01 12.64 6.87
CA ILE A 97 -9.54 12.57 5.50
C ILE A 97 -9.88 11.13 5.16
N LYS A 98 -11.17 10.81 5.01
CA LYS A 98 -11.61 9.47 4.62
C LYS A 98 -11.51 9.24 3.11
N HIS A 99 -11.19 8.02 2.73
CA HIS A 99 -11.27 7.61 1.34
C HIS A 99 -12.70 7.52 0.85
N THR A 100 -12.91 8.00 -0.37
CA THR A 100 -14.16 7.77 -1.09
C THR A 100 -14.30 6.29 -1.47
N THR A 101 -15.53 5.82 -1.64
CA THR A 101 -15.84 4.47 -2.15
C THR A 101 -15.10 4.18 -3.46
N LYS A 102 -14.95 5.20 -4.32
CA LYS A 102 -14.22 5.09 -5.58
C LYS A 102 -12.73 4.81 -5.37
N GLN A 103 -12.07 5.50 -4.45
CA GLN A 103 -10.65 5.30 -4.15
C GLN A 103 -10.39 3.92 -3.53
N LYS A 104 -11.26 3.49 -2.61
CA LYS A 104 -11.20 2.14 -2.05
C LYS A 104 -11.33 1.07 -3.14
N ALA A 105 -12.30 1.22 -4.06
CA ALA A 105 -12.50 0.29 -5.16
C ALA A 105 -11.33 0.25 -6.16
N ILE A 106 -10.74 1.40 -6.50
CA ILE A 106 -9.55 1.45 -7.36
C ILE A 106 -8.37 0.74 -6.70
N SER A 107 -8.13 1.02 -5.41
CA SER A 107 -7.04 0.42 -4.65
C SER A 107 -7.17 -1.09 -4.59
N GLN A 108 -8.37 -1.58 -4.27
CA GLN A 108 -8.67 -3.00 -4.27
C GLN A 108 -8.35 -3.64 -5.61
N LYS A 109 -8.84 -3.06 -6.71
CA LYS A 109 -8.62 -3.62 -8.04
C LYS A 109 -7.13 -3.70 -8.39
N LEU A 110 -6.35 -2.66 -8.07
CA LEU A 110 -4.91 -2.64 -8.32
C LEU A 110 -4.18 -3.77 -7.57
N ILE A 111 -4.57 -4.03 -6.32
CA ILE A 111 -3.98 -5.11 -5.52
C ILE A 111 -4.43 -6.49 -6.01
N GLU A 112 -5.70 -6.65 -6.39
CA GLU A 112 -6.18 -7.89 -7.00
C GLU A 112 -5.43 -8.21 -8.30
N ASP A 113 -5.20 -7.20 -9.15
CA ASP A 113 -4.43 -7.35 -10.39
C ASP A 113 -2.96 -7.68 -10.11
N LEU A 114 -2.35 -7.07 -9.09
CA LEU A 114 -0.98 -7.37 -8.62
C LEU A 114 -0.85 -8.82 -8.17
N ILE A 115 -1.74 -9.27 -7.29
CA ILE A 115 -1.75 -10.64 -6.75
C ILE A 115 -1.99 -11.65 -7.86
N LYS A 116 -2.98 -11.39 -8.73
CA LYS A 116 -3.29 -12.27 -9.87
C LYS A 116 -2.10 -12.42 -10.81
N ARG A 117 -1.36 -11.33 -11.07
CA ARG A 117 -0.14 -11.38 -11.88
C ARG A 117 0.94 -12.20 -11.19
N SER A 118 1.19 -11.95 -9.92
CA SER A 118 2.21 -12.64 -9.12
C SER A 118 1.93 -14.14 -9.03
N LYS A 119 0.65 -14.53 -8.87
CA LYS A 119 0.20 -15.93 -8.94
C LYS A 119 0.48 -16.58 -10.30
N LYS A 120 0.22 -15.87 -11.41
CA LYS A 120 0.51 -16.37 -12.76
C LYS A 120 1.99 -16.57 -13.03
N LEU A 121 2.85 -15.78 -12.40
CA LEU A 121 4.30 -15.88 -12.49
C LEU A 121 4.87 -16.98 -11.58
N GLY A 122 4.07 -17.54 -10.66
CA GLY A 122 4.52 -18.55 -9.70
C GLY A 122 5.26 -17.98 -8.49
N GLU A 123 5.23 -16.65 -8.32
CA GLU A 123 5.94 -15.95 -7.23
C GLU A 123 5.23 -16.11 -5.89
N VAL A 124 3.89 -16.16 -5.91
CA VAL A 124 3.05 -16.30 -4.71
C VAL A 124 1.88 -17.26 -4.92
N ARG A 125 1.45 -17.87 -3.81
CA ARG A 125 0.17 -18.56 -3.65
C ARG A 125 -0.86 -17.63 -3.03
N VAL A 126 -2.13 -17.97 -3.16
CA VAL A 126 -3.25 -17.10 -2.79
C VAL A 126 -4.32 -17.95 -2.15
N VAL A 127 -4.70 -17.63 -0.91
CA VAL A 127 -5.86 -18.27 -0.24
C VAL A 127 -7.12 -17.91 -1.01
N GLU A 128 -7.91 -18.91 -1.41
CA GLU A 128 -9.07 -18.70 -2.31
C GLU A 128 -10.16 -17.80 -1.71
N ASP A 129 -10.18 -17.66 -0.38
CA ASP A 129 -11.21 -16.95 0.39
C ASP A 129 -10.68 -15.66 1.05
N LEU A 130 -9.81 -14.92 0.34
CA LEU A 130 -9.19 -13.63 0.71
C LEU A 130 -10.17 -12.45 0.95
N LYS A 131 -11.33 -12.70 1.57
CA LYS A 131 -12.35 -11.69 1.87
C LYS A 131 -11.81 -10.62 2.84
N LYS A 132 -11.15 -9.63 2.25
CA LYS A 132 -10.94 -8.23 2.64
C LYS A 132 -11.19 -7.97 4.12
N HIS A 133 -10.13 -7.95 4.91
CA HIS A 133 -10.22 -7.51 6.28
C HIS A 133 -9.97 -5.99 6.29
N GLU A 134 -11.04 -5.19 6.39
CA GLU A 134 -10.91 -3.80 6.82
C GLU A 134 -10.50 -3.84 8.30
N PHE A 135 -9.24 -3.54 8.62
CA PHE A 135 -8.84 -3.43 10.01
C PHE A 135 -9.39 -2.12 10.60
N PHE A 136 -10.08 -2.25 11.73
CA PHE A 136 -10.31 -1.16 12.68
C PHE A 136 -9.11 -1.11 13.61
N VAL A 137 -8.23 -0.13 13.44
CA VAL A 137 -7.33 0.24 14.54
C VAL A 137 -8.07 1.30 15.36
N ARG A 138 -8.40 0.92 16.60
CA ARG A 138 -8.96 1.80 17.64
C ARG A 138 -7.95 2.86 18.06
#